data_AF-H9WKD1-F1
#
_entry.id   AF-H9WKD1-F1
#
_cell.length_a   1.000
_cell.length_b   1.000
_cell.length_c   1.000
_cell.angle_alpha   90.00
_cell.angle_beta   90.00
_cell.angle_gamma   90.00
#
_symmetry.space_group_name_H-M   'P 1'
#
loop_
_entity.id
_entity.type
_entity.pdbx_description
1 polymer ?
#
loop_
_entity_poly.entity_id
_entity_poly.type
_entity_poly.pdbx_seq_one_letter_code
_entity_poly.pdbx_strand_id
1 'polypeptide(L)'
;HNFFTKVLPHIFSSATILEGDGGVGTIKQFNFTPEAVKEFSYVKERVDEINEEKLVYKYTVIEGGPLGSKLIALSYETKFVAKEEGGCV
;
A
#
# COMPACT_ATOMS: atom_id res chain seq x y z
N HIS A 1 -4.76 1.57 -13.35
CA HIS A 1 -4.88 0.10 -13.38
C HIS A 1 -4.75 -0.44 -11.95
N ASN A 2 -5.70 -1.27 -11.47
CA ASN A 2 -5.67 -1.81 -10.11
C ASN A 2 -5.10 -3.23 -10.12
N PHE A 3 -3.82 -3.38 -9.79
CA PHE A 3 -3.12 -4.67 -9.81
C PHE A 3 -3.57 -5.57 -8.66
N PHE A 4 -3.65 -5.04 -7.44
CA PHE A 4 -3.96 -5.82 -6.24
C PHE A 4 -5.33 -6.49 -6.27
N THR A 5 -6.36 -5.82 -6.78
CA THR A 5 -7.71 -6.41 -6.88
C THR A 5 -7.78 -7.53 -7.93
N LYS A 6 -6.83 -7.58 -8.88
CA LYS A 6 -6.76 -8.65 -9.88
C LYS A 6 -5.99 -9.86 -9.37
N VAL A 7 -4.89 -9.64 -8.66
CA VAL A 7 -3.99 -10.71 -8.19
C VAL A 7 -4.44 -11.28 -6.86
N LEU A 8 -5.01 -10.46 -5.98
CA LEU A 8 -5.48 -10.82 -4.64
C LEU A 8 -6.97 -10.44 -4.44
N PRO A 9 -7.89 -10.90 -5.30
CA PRO A 9 -9.31 -10.54 -5.22
C PRO A 9 -10.00 -11.02 -3.93
N HIS A 10 -9.44 -12.05 -3.30
CA HIS A 10 -9.94 -12.58 -2.03
C HIS A 10 -9.55 -11.71 -0.82
N ILE A 11 -8.58 -10.79 -0.99
CA ILE A 11 -8.14 -9.86 0.07
C ILE A 11 -8.69 -8.46 -0.18
N PHE A 12 -8.61 -7.97 -1.41
CA PHE A 12 -8.98 -6.59 -1.76
C PHE A 12 -10.27 -6.55 -2.59
N SER A 13 -11.28 -5.89 -2.06
CA SER A 13 -12.55 -5.64 -2.77
C SER A 13 -12.43 -4.47 -3.75
N SER A 14 -11.63 -3.45 -3.42
CA SER A 14 -11.33 -2.33 -4.33
C SER A 14 -10.02 -1.62 -3.98
N ALA A 15 -9.49 -0.90 -4.97
CA ALA A 15 -8.34 -0.01 -4.82
C ALA A 15 -8.63 1.26 -5.64
N THR A 16 -8.50 2.44 -5.04
CA THR A 16 -8.88 3.69 -5.69
C THR A 16 -7.87 4.78 -5.33
N ILE A 17 -7.49 5.61 -6.31
CA ILE A 17 -6.78 6.86 -6.05
C ILE A 17 -7.84 7.90 -5.67
N LEU A 18 -7.74 8.45 -4.46
CA LEU A 18 -8.63 9.50 -3.97
C LEU A 18 -8.12 10.89 -4.37
N GLU A 19 -6.80 11.07 -4.37
CA GLU A 19 -6.12 12.31 -4.70
C GLU A 19 -4.77 12.00 -5.35
N GLY A 20 -4.36 12.82 -6.32
CA GLY A 20 -3.09 12.69 -7.03
C GLY A 20 -3.17 11.83 -8.30
N ASP A 21 -2.00 11.54 -8.85
CA ASP A 21 -1.82 10.89 -10.16
C ASP A 21 -1.12 9.52 -10.07
N GLY A 22 -0.74 9.11 -8.86
CA GLY A 22 0.07 7.92 -8.61
C GLY A 22 1.45 8.22 -8.02
N GLY A 23 1.94 9.47 -8.16
CA GLY A 23 3.22 9.94 -7.65
C GLY A 23 3.26 10.25 -6.15
N VAL A 24 4.35 10.87 -5.69
CA VAL A 24 4.51 11.33 -4.30
C VAL A 24 3.36 12.28 -3.92
N GLY A 25 2.80 12.10 -2.73
CA GLY A 25 1.62 12.82 -2.25
C GLY A 25 0.28 12.16 -2.60
N THR A 26 0.25 11.22 -3.56
CA THR A 26 -0.98 10.52 -3.94
C THR A 26 -1.58 9.80 -2.74
N ILE A 27 -2.90 9.96 -2.55
CA ILE A 27 -3.67 9.24 -1.55
C ILE A 27 -4.44 8.11 -2.23
N LYS A 28 -4.17 6.88 -1.79
CA LYS A 28 -4.82 5.65 -2.25
C LYS A 28 -5.66 5.08 -1.13
N GLN A 29 -6.84 4.56 -1.45
CA GLN A 29 -7.64 3.76 -0.55
C GLN A 29 -7.72 2.32 -1.03
N PHE A 30 -7.40 1.40 -0.14
CA PHE A 30 -7.63 -0.02 -0.33
C PHE A 30 -8.76 -0.46 0.58
N ASN A 31 -9.76 -1.14 0.03
CA ASN A 31 -10.81 -1.76 0.80
C ASN A 31 -10.59 -3.27 0.83
N PHE A 32 -10.71 -3.85 2.01
CA PHE A 32 -10.55 -5.28 2.24
C PHE A 32 -11.89 -6.00 2.05
N THR A 33 -11.83 -7.29 1.75
CA THR A 33 -12.98 -8.17 1.85
C THR A 33 -13.26 -8.45 3.34
N PRO A 34 -14.54 -8.54 3.76
CA PRO A 34 -14.88 -8.86 5.16
C PRO A 34 -14.32 -10.21 5.63
N GLU A 35 -14.08 -11.15 4.71
CA GLU A 35 -13.54 -12.46 5.00
C GLU A 35 -12.02 -12.44 5.26
N ALA A 36 -11.28 -11.54 4.62
CA ALA A 36 -9.82 -11.48 4.76
C ALA A 36 -9.37 -10.71 6.00
N VAL A 37 -10.05 -9.60 6.33
CA VAL A 37 -9.72 -8.78 7.50
C VAL A 37 -11.00 -8.45 8.25
N LYS A 38 -11.08 -8.87 9.51
CA LYS A 38 -12.28 -8.70 10.34
C LYS A 38 -12.23 -7.43 11.18
N GLU A 39 -11.03 -6.96 11.47
CA GLU A 39 -10.77 -5.85 12.39
C GLU A 39 -10.98 -4.49 11.76
N PHE A 40 -10.82 -4.37 10.43
CA PHE A 40 -10.99 -3.13 9.68
C PHE A 40 -11.34 -3.40 8.23
N SER A 41 -12.07 -2.48 7.61
CA SER A 41 -12.55 -2.62 6.24
C SER A 41 -11.70 -1.91 5.18
N TYR A 42 -10.83 -0.97 5.58
CA TYR A 42 -10.00 -0.21 4.64
C TYR A 42 -8.72 0.33 5.27
N VAL A 43 -7.79 0.73 4.41
CA VAL A 43 -6.67 1.64 4.73
C VAL A 43 -6.62 2.76 3.70
N LYS A 44 -6.27 3.97 4.13
CA LYS A 44 -5.82 5.05 3.25
C LYS A 44 -4.33 5.23 3.43
N GLU A 45 -3.63 5.29 2.31
CA GLU A 45 -2.18 5.37 2.24
C GLU A 45 -1.78 6.59 1.42
N ARG A 46 -0.81 7.35 1.92
CA ARG A 46 -0.15 8.42 1.16
C ARG A 46 1.21 7.94 0.67
N VAL A 47 1.50 8.15 -0.60
CA VAL A 47 2.83 7.91 -1.15
C VAL A 47 3.80 8.97 -0.64
N ASP A 48 4.88 8.54 0.01
CA ASP A 48 5.88 9.44 0.57
C ASP A 48 7.13 9.54 -0.31
N GLU A 49 7.54 8.44 -0.94
CA GLU A 49 8.70 8.40 -1.83
C GLU A 49 8.50 7.36 -2.94
N ILE A 50 8.85 7.75 -4.17
CA ILE A 50 9.09 6.84 -5.29
C ILE A 50 10.48 7.17 -5.81
N ASN A 51 11.40 6.23 -5.66
CA ASN A 51 12.78 6.38 -6.14
C ASN A 51 13.09 5.25 -7.11
N GLU A 52 12.97 5.53 -8.41
CA GLU A 52 13.18 4.54 -9.46
C GLU A 52 14.65 4.13 -9.58
N GLU A 53 15.59 5.04 -9.35
CA GLU A 53 17.04 4.74 -9.40
C GLU A 53 17.46 3.78 -8.29
N LYS A 54 16.92 3.98 -7.08
CA LYS A 54 17.24 3.15 -5.90
C LYS A 54 16.27 1.99 -5.70
N LEU A 55 15.23 1.90 -6.55
CA LEU A 55 14.12 0.96 -6.45
C LEU A 55 13.48 0.95 -5.05
N VAL A 56 13.24 2.15 -4.50
CA VAL A 56 12.61 2.36 -3.18
C VAL A 56 11.22 2.93 -3.35
N TYR A 57 10.26 2.38 -2.60
CA TYR A 57 8.89 2.86 -2.51
C TYR A 57 8.51 3.01 -1.03
N LYS A 58 8.05 4.20 -0.64
CA LYS A 58 7.61 4.48 0.74
C LYS A 58 6.20 5.02 0.76
N TYR A 59 5.44 4.61 1.77
CA TYR A 59 4.11 5.13 2.01
C TYR A 59 3.75 5.10 3.49
N THR A 60 2.83 5.96 3.88
CA THR A 60 2.31 6.04 5.25
C THR A 60 0.83 5.77 5.23
N VAL A 61 0.37 4.91 6.13
CA VAL A 61 -1.06 4.75 6.39
C VAL A 61 -1.51 5.98 7.16
N ILE A 62 -2.50 6.70 6.64
CA ILE A 62 -3.00 7.95 7.21
C ILE A 62 -4.40 7.81 7.81
N GLU A 63 -5.14 6.76 7.45
CA GLU A 63 -6.49 6.48 7.96
C GLU A 63 -6.80 4.98 7.85
N GLY A 64 -7.68 4.48 8.71
CA GLY A 64 -8.10 3.08 8.71
C GLY A 64 -7.04 2.13 9.28
N GLY A 65 -7.21 0.84 9.02
CA GLY A 65 -6.31 -0.18 9.54
C GLY A 65 -6.24 -0.20 11.08
N PRO A 66 -5.07 -0.48 11.66
CA PRO A 66 -4.87 -0.48 13.11
C PRO A 66 -4.62 0.91 13.72
N LEU A 67 -4.70 1.99 12.94
CA LEU A 67 -4.46 3.34 13.45
C LEU A 67 -5.53 3.76 14.46
N GLY A 68 -5.12 4.44 15.53
CA GLY A 68 -5.98 4.90 16.62
C GLY A 68 -6.50 3.79 17.55
N SER A 69 -6.63 2.56 17.04
CA SER A 69 -7.05 1.40 17.84
C SER A 69 -5.88 0.67 18.49
N LYS A 70 -4.78 0.47 17.76
CA LYS A 70 -3.58 -0.27 18.21
C LYS A 70 -2.28 0.49 17.98
N LEU A 71 -2.21 1.29 16.92
CA LEU A 71 -1.01 2.03 16.52
C LEU A 71 -1.29 3.54 16.44
N ILE A 72 -0.29 4.35 16.78
CA ILE A 72 -0.34 5.82 16.64
C ILE A 72 0.10 6.25 15.23
N ALA A 73 1.05 5.52 14.64
CA ALA A 73 1.55 5.75 13.29
C ALA A 73 1.98 4.42 12.65
N LEU A 74 1.91 4.34 11.32
CA LEU A 74 2.31 3.18 10.54
C LEU A 74 2.82 3.63 9.17
N SER A 75 4.10 3.38 8.91
CA SER A 75 4.76 3.70 7.65
C SER A 75 5.52 2.47 7.15
N TYR A 76 5.60 2.34 5.83
CA TYR A 76 6.24 1.23 5.14
C TYR A 76 7.31 1.75 4.19
N GLU A 77 8.45 1.05 4.17
CA GLU A 77 9.53 1.24 3.22
C GLU A 77 9.83 -0.10 2.56
N THR A 78 9.68 -0.15 1.25
CA THR A 78 10.01 -1.32 0.42
C THR A 78 11.14 -0.95 -0.51
N LYS A 79 12.17 -1.79 -0.55
CA LYS A 79 13.31 -1.65 -1.47
C LYS A 79 13.55 -2.97 -2.18
N PHE A 80 13.80 -2.92 -3.47
CA PHE A 80 14.20 -4.08 -4.26
C PHE A 80 15.70 -4.05 -4.53
N VAL A 81 16.39 -5.14 -4.19
CA VAL A 81 17.83 -5.29 -4.44
C VAL A 81 18.07 -6.49 -5.36
N ALA A 82 18.68 -6.24 -6.52
CA ALA A 82 18.98 -7.28 -7.49
C ALA A 82 20.01 -8.27 -6.95
N LYS A 83 19.83 -9.57 -7.27
CA LYS A 83 20.81 -10.63 -6.98
C LYS A 83 21.61 -10.96 -8.25
N GLU A 84 22.88 -11.33 -8.08
CA GLU A 84 23.74 -11.73 -9.21
C GLU A 84 23.15 -12.92 -10.00
N GLU A 85 22.50 -13.84 -9.30
CA GLU A 85 21.89 -15.06 -9.87
C GLU A 85 20.54 -14.80 -10.57
N GLY A 86 20.08 -13.54 -10.61
CA GLY A 86 18.76 -13.14 -11.08
C GLY A 86 17.73 -13.00 -9.96
N GLY A 87 16.65 -12.26 -10.26
CA GLY A 87 15.62 -11.91 -9.28
C GLY A 87 16.04 -10.78 -8.32
N CYS A 88 15.30 -10.63 -7.22
CA CYS A 88 15.57 -9.61 -6.20
C CYS A 88 15.27 -10.12 -4.77
N VAL A 89 15.71 -9.35 -3.78
CA VAL A 89 15.25 -9.39 -2.38
C VAL A 89 14.61 -8.05 -2.03
#